data_AF-A0AAW1F0C4-F1
#
_entry.id   AF-A0AAW1F0C4-F1
#
_cell.length_a   1.000
_cell.length_b   1.000
_cell.length_c   1.000
_cell.angle_alpha   90.00
_cell.angle_beta   90.00
_cell.angle_gamma   90.00
#
_symmetry.space_group_name_H-M   'P 1'
#
loop_
_entity.id
_entity.type
_entity.pdbx_description
1 polymer ?
#
loop_
_entity_poly.entity_id
_entity_poly.type
_entity_poly.pdbx_seq_one_letter_code
_entity_poly.pdbx_strand_id
1 'polypeptide(L)'
;MRRFANIRANIHANIHANIRANIHANIHANIHANISANIRANIHTNIRANISANIRANIHANIRANIHANIHANISANICANIRANIHANIRANIHANIHANIRANIRANIHANIRANIHANIHANISANIRANIRANIHAVLQFEFQTVLKSSALVFDASRRFFIRFSDSSNLKRHQSVHTGEKRYGCAHCGKRFAQSGSLKVHMTVHTDCKQFRCAYCGKTFISGSHLRRHVTVHGGEKRFTPTFQ
;
A
#
# COMPACT_ATOMS: atom_id res chain seq x y z
N MET A 1 155.31 1.41 -25.83
CA MET A 1 154.48 2.62 -25.58
C MET A 1 153.05 2.52 -26.14
N ARG A 2 152.82 2.15 -27.42
CA ARG A 2 151.45 2.08 -28.01
C ARG A 2 150.47 1.13 -27.31
N ARG A 3 150.92 -0.06 -26.86
CA ARG A 3 150.05 -1.05 -26.16
C ARG A 3 149.47 -0.51 -24.85
N PHE A 4 150.28 0.18 -24.03
CA PHE A 4 149.83 0.80 -22.79
C PHE A 4 148.88 1.98 -23.03
N ALA A 5 149.12 2.78 -24.08
CA ALA A 5 148.19 3.84 -24.47
C ALA A 5 146.82 3.29 -24.91
N ASN A 6 146.78 2.18 -25.66
CA ASN A 6 145.53 1.51 -26.04
C ASN A 6 144.79 0.89 -24.84
N ILE A 7 145.50 0.23 -23.91
CA ILE A 7 144.90 -0.31 -22.69
C ILE A 7 144.27 0.82 -21.86
N ARG A 8 144.99 1.93 -21.68
CA ARG A 8 144.49 3.11 -20.95
C ARG A 8 143.26 3.72 -21.63
N ALA A 9 143.28 3.87 -22.96
CA ALA A 9 142.15 4.39 -23.72
C ALA A 9 140.91 3.48 -23.61
N ASN A 10 141.08 2.16 -23.71
CA ASN A 10 139.99 1.20 -23.55
C ASN A 10 139.42 1.20 -22.12
N ILE A 11 140.28 1.20 -21.09
CA ILE A 11 139.82 1.29 -19.69
C ILE A 11 139.04 2.58 -19.49
N HIS A 12 139.55 3.72 -19.97
CA HIS A 12 138.88 5.01 -19.83
C HIS A 12 137.53 5.03 -20.57
N ALA A 13 137.48 4.54 -21.80
CA ALA A 13 136.25 4.47 -22.58
C ALA A 13 135.20 3.55 -21.92
N ASN A 14 135.63 2.42 -21.38
CA ASN A 14 134.73 1.45 -20.75
C ASN A 14 134.21 1.95 -19.39
N ILE A 15 135.08 2.56 -18.57
CA ILE A 15 134.67 3.23 -17.32
C ILE A 15 133.67 4.35 -17.64
N HIS A 16 133.97 5.19 -18.63
CA HIS A 16 133.10 6.30 -18.99
C HIS A 16 131.75 5.82 -19.54
N ALA A 17 131.74 4.78 -20.37
CA ALA A 17 130.51 4.18 -20.89
C ALA A 17 129.66 3.56 -19.77
N ASN A 18 130.27 2.79 -18.85
CA ASN A 18 129.55 2.18 -17.73
C ASN A 18 129.02 3.22 -16.74
N ILE A 19 129.84 4.21 -16.36
CA ILE A 19 129.41 5.28 -15.46
C ILE A 19 128.26 6.05 -16.10
N ARG A 20 128.39 6.43 -17.38
CA ARG A 20 127.32 7.13 -18.09
C ARG A 20 126.05 6.30 -18.18
N ALA A 21 126.14 5.02 -18.54
CA ALA A 21 124.98 4.15 -18.67
C ALA A 21 124.27 3.94 -17.33
N ASN A 22 125.01 3.66 -16.25
CA ASN A 22 124.45 3.46 -14.92
C ASN A 22 123.86 4.73 -14.33
N ILE A 23 124.56 5.87 -14.45
CA ILE A 23 124.04 7.16 -13.99
C ILE A 23 122.77 7.51 -14.77
N HIS A 24 122.79 7.37 -16.09
CA HIS A 24 121.63 7.68 -16.92
C HIS A 24 120.44 6.77 -16.58
N ALA A 25 120.66 5.45 -16.49
CA ALA A 25 119.60 4.49 -16.16
C ALA A 25 119.01 4.73 -14.77
N ASN A 26 119.84 4.93 -13.75
CA ASN A 26 119.36 5.16 -12.38
C ASN A 26 118.66 6.50 -12.23
N ILE A 27 119.21 7.57 -12.81
CA ILE A 27 118.57 8.89 -12.77
C ILE A 27 117.23 8.82 -13.51
N HIS A 28 117.19 8.25 -14.71
CA HIS A 28 115.96 8.12 -15.49
C HIS A 28 114.91 7.30 -14.75
N ALA A 29 115.28 6.13 -14.21
CA ALA A 29 114.36 5.27 -13.48
C ALA A 29 113.80 5.94 -12.22
N ASN A 30 114.65 6.59 -11.41
CA ASN A 30 114.20 7.28 -10.19
C ASN A 30 113.34 8.50 -10.50
N ILE A 31 113.73 9.32 -11.48
CA ILE A 31 112.93 10.47 -11.90
C ILE A 31 111.57 10.00 -12.41
N HIS A 32 111.55 9.00 -13.30
CA HIS A 32 110.30 8.49 -13.84
C HIS A 32 109.41 7.87 -12.76
N ALA A 33 109.97 7.04 -11.87
CA ALA A 33 109.21 6.42 -10.78
C ALA A 33 108.62 7.47 -9.82
N ASN A 34 109.42 8.46 -9.39
CA ASN A 34 108.96 9.49 -8.48
C ASN A 34 107.95 10.43 -9.12
N ILE A 35 108.20 10.91 -10.34
CA ILE A 35 107.26 11.78 -11.04
C ILE A 35 105.95 11.04 -11.30
N SER A 36 106.02 9.80 -11.79
CA SER A 36 104.82 9.02 -12.10
C SER A 36 104.02 8.67 -10.84
N ALA A 37 104.69 8.34 -9.74
CA ALA A 37 104.03 8.11 -8.45
C ALA A 37 103.37 9.39 -7.91
N ASN A 38 104.05 10.52 -7.98
CA ASN A 38 103.56 11.78 -7.43
C ASN A 38 102.42 12.38 -8.27
N ILE A 39 102.52 12.30 -9.61
CA ILE A 39 101.45 12.65 -10.53
C ILE A 39 100.22 11.76 -10.29
N ARG A 40 100.41 10.44 -10.19
CA ARG A 40 99.31 9.50 -9.95
C ARG A 40 98.66 9.73 -8.59
N ALA A 41 99.46 9.87 -7.54
CA ALA A 41 98.95 10.10 -6.20
C ALA A 41 98.19 11.43 -6.13
N ASN A 42 98.76 12.54 -6.59
CA ASN A 42 98.13 13.85 -6.40
C ASN A 42 97.05 14.15 -7.43
N ILE A 43 97.34 13.97 -8.72
CA ILE A 43 96.40 14.36 -9.77
C ILE A 43 95.23 13.39 -9.81
N HIS A 44 95.48 12.09 -9.80
CA HIS A 44 94.37 11.12 -9.91
C HIS A 44 93.47 11.17 -8.69
N THR A 45 94.03 11.22 -7.47
CA THR A 45 93.19 11.23 -6.26
C THR A 45 92.45 12.55 -6.09
N ASN A 46 93.08 13.71 -6.32
CA ASN A 46 92.38 15.00 -6.20
C ASN A 46 91.32 15.20 -7.27
N ILE A 47 91.62 14.87 -8.54
CA ILE A 47 90.61 14.98 -9.60
C ILE A 47 89.45 14.04 -9.32
N ARG A 48 89.73 12.78 -8.96
CA ARG A 48 88.68 11.80 -8.65
C ARG A 48 87.84 12.20 -7.44
N ALA A 49 88.47 12.70 -6.38
CA ALA A 49 87.79 13.18 -5.17
C ALA A 49 86.92 14.40 -5.48
N ASN A 50 87.45 15.40 -6.18
CA ASN A 50 86.70 16.60 -6.54
C ASN A 50 85.55 16.31 -7.50
N ILE A 51 85.76 15.50 -8.54
CA ILE A 51 84.68 15.10 -9.45
C ILE A 51 83.60 14.32 -8.69
N SER A 52 83.97 13.35 -7.86
CA SER A 52 83.00 12.60 -7.06
C SER A 52 82.24 13.47 -6.07
N ALA A 53 82.92 14.40 -5.40
CA ALA A 53 82.29 15.32 -4.45
C ALA A 53 81.31 16.25 -5.17
N ASN A 54 81.72 16.86 -6.29
CA ASN A 54 80.86 17.76 -7.07
C ASN A 54 79.67 17.04 -7.71
N ILE A 55 79.89 15.86 -8.31
CA ILE A 55 78.80 15.06 -8.88
C ILE A 55 77.81 14.69 -7.78
N ARG A 56 78.28 14.20 -6.63
CA ARG A 56 77.41 13.78 -5.53
C ARG A 56 76.67 14.96 -4.90
N ALA A 57 77.35 16.07 -4.64
CA ALA A 57 76.71 17.24 -4.05
C ALA A 57 75.68 17.84 -5.02
N ASN A 58 76.06 18.09 -6.28
CA ASN A 58 75.18 18.82 -7.20
C ASN A 58 74.11 17.94 -7.83
N ILE A 59 74.46 16.76 -8.34
CA ILE A 59 73.47 15.91 -9.01
C ILE A 59 72.51 15.32 -7.99
N HIS A 60 73.01 14.79 -6.87
CA HIS A 60 72.14 14.16 -5.88
C HIS A 60 71.23 15.20 -5.20
N ALA A 61 71.75 16.40 -4.87
CA ALA A 61 70.90 17.45 -4.32
C ALA A 61 69.88 17.97 -5.34
N ASN A 62 70.27 18.23 -6.59
CA ASN A 62 69.32 18.71 -7.61
C ASN A 62 68.28 17.66 -7.99
N ILE A 63 68.69 16.41 -8.20
CA ILE A 63 67.75 15.33 -8.50
C ILE A 63 66.81 15.13 -7.31
N ARG A 64 67.33 15.05 -6.08
CA ARG A 64 66.48 14.86 -4.89
C ARG A 64 65.53 16.05 -4.70
N ALA A 65 66.00 17.29 -4.81
CA ALA A 65 65.16 18.47 -4.67
C ALA A 65 64.07 18.52 -5.76
N ASN A 66 64.44 18.34 -7.03
CA ASN A 66 63.47 18.40 -8.13
C ASN A 66 62.51 17.21 -8.15
N ILE A 67 62.99 15.99 -7.92
CA ILE A 67 62.12 14.81 -7.88
C ILE A 67 61.19 14.90 -6.66
N HIS A 68 61.71 15.20 -5.47
CA HIS A 68 60.88 15.25 -4.27
C HIS A 68 59.86 16.39 -4.36
N ALA A 69 60.27 17.59 -4.77
CA ALA A 69 59.36 18.72 -4.94
C ALA A 69 58.32 18.43 -6.02
N ASN A 70 58.71 17.98 -7.22
CA ASN A 70 57.75 17.76 -8.30
C ASN A 70 56.85 16.54 -8.07
N ILE A 71 57.39 15.42 -7.60
CA ILE A 71 56.58 14.22 -7.34
C ILE A 71 55.65 14.50 -6.16
N HIS A 72 56.15 15.03 -5.04
CA HIS A 72 55.30 15.29 -3.89
C HIS A 72 54.25 16.36 -4.19
N ALA A 73 54.62 17.46 -4.84
CA ALA A 73 53.66 18.50 -5.20
C ALA A 73 52.62 17.99 -6.22
N ASN A 74 53.04 17.35 -7.32
CA ASN A 74 52.11 16.91 -8.35
C ASN A 74 51.25 15.73 -7.91
N ILE A 75 51.84 14.69 -7.30
CA ILE A 75 51.07 13.53 -6.86
C ILE A 75 50.14 13.93 -5.71
N SER A 76 50.62 14.67 -4.72
CA SER A 76 49.78 15.06 -3.59
C SER A 76 48.66 16.02 -4.01
N ALA A 77 48.95 16.99 -4.89
CA ALA A 77 47.92 17.88 -5.44
C ALA A 77 46.89 17.12 -6.29
N ASN A 78 47.33 16.25 -7.21
CA ASN A 78 46.41 15.50 -8.07
C ASN A 78 45.60 14.46 -7.31
N ILE A 79 46.21 13.69 -6.40
CA ILE A 79 45.50 12.72 -5.57
C ILE A 79 44.51 13.44 -4.67
N CYS A 80 44.92 14.50 -3.96
CA CYS A 80 44.00 15.25 -3.11
C CYS A 80 42.87 15.88 -3.91
N ALA A 81 43.15 16.46 -5.09
CA ALA A 81 42.13 17.06 -5.93
C ALA A 81 41.15 16.01 -6.47
N ASN A 82 41.64 14.89 -7.00
CA ASN A 82 40.79 13.83 -7.55
C ASN A 82 40.01 13.09 -6.49
N ILE A 83 40.64 12.72 -5.37
CA ILE A 83 39.94 12.07 -4.25
C ILE A 83 38.87 13.01 -3.71
N ARG A 84 39.20 14.28 -3.46
CA ARG A 84 38.22 15.25 -2.95
C ARG A 84 37.10 15.50 -3.94
N ALA A 85 37.39 15.72 -5.21
CA ALA A 85 36.37 15.94 -6.23
C ALA A 85 35.45 14.72 -6.36
N ASN A 86 36.01 13.51 -6.51
CA ASN A 86 35.22 12.31 -6.73
C ASN A 86 34.48 11.84 -5.49
N ILE A 87 35.13 11.79 -4.32
CA ILE A 87 34.47 11.35 -3.09
C ILE A 87 33.40 12.38 -2.70
N HIS A 88 33.71 13.66 -2.69
CA HIS A 88 32.75 14.67 -2.25
C HIS A 88 31.59 14.81 -3.24
N ALA A 89 31.83 14.75 -4.55
CA ALA A 89 30.76 14.75 -5.54
C ALA A 89 29.90 13.48 -5.46
N ASN A 90 30.51 12.29 -5.44
CA ASN A 90 29.74 11.04 -5.44
C ASN A 90 29.02 10.80 -4.11
N ILE A 91 29.68 11.01 -2.97
CA ILE A 91 29.03 10.84 -1.66
C ILE A 91 27.93 11.88 -1.50
N ARG A 92 28.20 13.17 -1.76
CA ARG A 92 27.19 14.21 -1.61
C ARG A 92 26.02 14.01 -2.58
N ALA A 93 26.28 13.71 -3.85
CA ALA A 93 25.21 13.47 -4.82
C ALA A 93 24.39 12.23 -4.44
N ASN A 94 25.02 11.09 -4.15
CA ASN A 94 24.28 9.85 -3.87
C ASN A 94 23.60 9.86 -2.51
N ILE A 95 24.27 10.31 -1.44
CA ILE A 95 23.67 10.38 -0.11
C ILE A 95 22.54 11.40 -0.11
N HIS A 96 22.78 12.61 -0.64
CA HIS A 96 21.75 13.65 -0.61
C HIS A 96 20.58 13.30 -1.53
N ALA A 97 20.80 12.74 -2.71
CA ALA A 97 19.72 12.29 -3.58
C ALA A 97 18.95 11.11 -2.96
N ASN A 98 19.62 10.06 -2.50
CA ASN A 98 18.93 8.87 -1.99
C ASN A 98 18.26 9.12 -0.65
N ILE A 99 18.92 9.78 0.31
CA ILE A 99 18.31 10.08 1.60
C ILE A 99 17.14 11.02 1.41
N HIS A 100 17.29 12.09 0.63
CA HIS A 100 16.21 13.05 0.45
C HIS A 100 15.05 12.47 -0.37
N ALA A 101 15.32 11.65 -1.38
CA ALA A 101 14.28 10.95 -2.13
C ALA A 101 13.55 9.91 -1.26
N ASN A 102 14.26 9.05 -0.54
CA ASN A 102 13.65 8.03 0.30
C ASN A 102 12.91 8.61 1.49
N ILE A 103 13.50 9.58 2.20
CA ILE A 103 12.82 10.26 3.31
C ILE A 103 11.60 11.00 2.80
N ARG A 104 11.71 11.78 1.71
CA ARG A 104 10.56 12.51 1.16
C ARG A 104 9.48 11.56 0.68
N ALA A 105 9.83 10.48 -0.02
CA ALA A 105 8.86 9.49 -0.52
C ALA A 105 8.17 8.76 0.65
N ASN A 106 8.93 8.28 1.64
CA ASN A 106 8.35 7.57 2.79
C ASN A 106 7.52 8.49 3.68
N ILE A 107 8.02 9.69 4.02
CA ILE A 107 7.27 10.66 4.81
C ILE A 107 6.00 11.06 4.06
N ARG A 108 6.11 11.39 2.77
CA ARG A 108 4.93 11.79 1.97
C ARG A 108 3.95 10.63 1.87
N ALA A 109 4.37 9.42 1.51
CA ALA A 109 3.47 8.28 1.38
C ALA A 109 2.80 7.93 2.71
N ASN A 110 3.57 7.77 3.80
CA ASN A 110 3.02 7.38 5.10
C ASN A 110 2.17 8.46 5.74
N ILE A 111 2.59 9.73 5.71
CA ILE A 111 1.79 10.82 6.29
C ILE A 111 0.51 10.99 5.47
N HIS A 112 0.60 11.03 4.14
CA HIS A 112 -0.61 11.23 3.32
C HIS A 112 -1.57 10.04 3.42
N ALA A 113 -1.05 8.80 3.44
CA ALA A 113 -1.88 7.61 3.61
C ALA A 113 -2.52 7.56 5.00
N ASN A 114 -1.76 7.78 6.08
CA ASN A 114 -2.30 7.73 7.44
C ASN A 114 -3.26 8.89 7.73
N ILE A 115 -2.92 10.11 7.32
CA ILE A 115 -3.81 11.26 7.48
C ILE A 115 -5.08 11.05 6.66
N ARG A 116 -4.96 10.67 5.38
CA ARG A 116 -6.14 10.45 4.52
C ARG A 116 -7.00 9.31 5.03
N ALA A 117 -6.42 8.17 5.40
CA ALA A 117 -7.18 7.04 5.93
C ALA A 117 -7.86 7.38 7.26
N ASN A 118 -7.13 7.95 8.23
CA ASN A 118 -7.70 8.25 9.55
C ASN A 118 -8.70 9.39 9.50
N ILE A 119 -8.43 10.47 8.76
CA ILE A 119 -9.37 11.58 8.63
C ILE A 119 -10.61 11.11 7.87
N HIS A 120 -10.47 10.44 6.72
CA HIS A 120 -11.61 10.03 5.93
C HIS A 120 -12.45 8.97 6.67
N ALA A 121 -11.83 7.98 7.30
CA ALA A 121 -12.55 6.97 8.08
C ALA A 121 -13.24 7.58 9.30
N ASN A 122 -12.55 8.39 10.12
CA ASN A 122 -13.15 8.95 11.33
C ASN A 122 -14.22 10.01 11.03
N ILE A 123 -13.99 10.89 10.06
CA ILE A 123 -14.97 11.91 9.68
C ILE A 123 -16.19 11.22 9.05
N HIS A 124 -15.99 10.31 8.10
CA HIS A 124 -17.11 9.62 7.45
C HIS A 124 -17.89 8.76 8.45
N ALA A 125 -17.21 7.98 9.31
CA ALA A 125 -17.87 7.15 10.31
C ALA A 125 -18.64 7.99 11.33
N ASN A 126 -18.03 9.03 11.90
CA ASN A 126 -18.70 9.87 12.91
C ASN A 126 -19.85 10.66 12.31
N ILE A 127 -19.66 11.34 11.18
CA ILE A 127 -20.73 12.12 10.54
C ILE A 127 -21.87 11.19 10.12
N SER A 128 -21.57 10.07 9.47
CA SER A 128 -22.59 9.14 9.00
C SER A 128 -23.34 8.48 10.16
N ALA A 129 -22.66 8.11 11.24
CA ALA A 129 -23.30 7.56 12.44
C ALA A 129 -24.19 8.59 13.14
N ASN A 130 -23.70 9.83 13.30
CA ASN A 130 -24.41 10.88 14.02
C ASN A 130 -25.65 11.37 13.26
N ILE A 131 -25.53 11.54 11.93
CA ILE A 131 -26.67 11.82 11.05
C ILE A 131 -27.70 10.68 11.13
N ARG A 132 -27.26 9.42 11.02
CA ARG A 132 -28.15 8.26 11.06
C ARG A 132 -28.88 8.13 12.39
N ALA A 133 -28.18 8.37 13.50
CA ALA A 133 -28.77 8.37 14.84
C ALA A 133 -29.80 9.49 15.01
N ASN A 134 -29.49 10.72 14.59
CA ASN A 134 -30.42 11.84 14.66
C ASN A 134 -31.67 11.65 13.80
N ILE A 135 -31.50 11.19 12.55
CA ILE A 135 -32.63 10.91 11.65
C ILE A 135 -33.51 9.81 12.25
N ARG A 136 -32.90 8.72 12.75
CA ARG A 136 -33.65 7.62 13.38
C ARG A 136 -34.42 8.09 14.61
N ALA A 137 -33.80 8.89 15.48
CA ALA A 137 -34.43 9.43 16.67
C ALA A 137 -35.60 10.36 16.33
N ASN A 138 -35.42 11.26 15.35
CA ASN A 138 -36.48 12.16 14.91
C ASN A 138 -37.65 11.42 14.26
N ILE A 139 -37.39 10.47 13.35
CA ILE A 139 -38.45 9.67 12.72
C ILE A 139 -39.20 8.87 13.78
N HIS A 140 -38.49 8.24 14.73
CA HIS A 140 -39.14 7.50 15.81
C HIS A 140 -40.00 8.42 16.69
N ALA A 141 -39.51 9.62 17.02
CA ALA A 141 -40.28 10.60 17.81
C ALA A 141 -41.55 11.07 17.08
N VAL A 142 -41.45 11.36 15.79
CA VAL A 142 -42.58 11.79 14.96
C VAL A 142 -43.61 10.68 14.82
N LEU A 143 -43.18 9.47 14.43
CA LEU A 143 -44.07 8.32 14.30
C LEU A 143 -44.73 7.94 15.63
N GLN A 144 -43.99 8.02 16.75
CA GLN A 144 -44.55 7.76 18.07
C GLN A 144 -45.61 8.80 18.44
N PHE A 145 -45.38 10.08 18.12
CA PHE A 145 -46.34 11.16 18.34
C PHE A 145 -47.59 10.99 17.48
N GLU A 146 -47.44 10.69 16.19
CA GLU A 146 -48.55 10.42 15.26
C GLU A 146 -49.34 9.18 15.66
N PHE A 147 -48.67 8.10 16.05
CA PHE A 147 -49.35 6.88 16.48
C PHE A 147 -50.12 7.09 17.79
N GLN A 148 -49.55 7.82 18.74
CA GLN A 148 -50.23 8.19 19.99
C GLN A 148 -51.44 9.11 19.75
N THR A 149 -51.33 10.06 18.82
CA THR A 149 -52.46 10.94 18.46
C THR A 149 -53.57 10.16 17.76
N VAL A 150 -53.24 9.26 16.82
CA VAL A 150 -54.21 8.36 16.17
C VAL A 150 -54.85 7.41 17.17
N LEU A 151 -54.08 6.80 18.08
CA LEU A 151 -54.61 5.93 19.13
C LEU A 151 -55.57 6.68 20.06
N LYS A 152 -55.22 7.89 20.51
CA LYS A 152 -56.14 8.73 21.30
C LYS A 152 -57.41 9.09 20.54
N SER A 153 -57.28 9.46 19.26
CA SER A 153 -58.42 9.75 18.37
C SER A 153 -59.33 8.52 18.22
N SER A 154 -58.75 7.35 18.01
CA SER A 154 -59.48 6.08 17.86
C SER A 154 -60.10 5.61 19.18
N ALA A 155 -59.46 5.85 20.33
CA ALA A 155 -60.00 5.55 21.65
C ALA A 155 -61.19 6.46 21.98
N LEU A 156 -61.15 7.73 21.57
CA LEU A 156 -62.29 8.64 21.66
C LEU A 156 -63.45 8.18 20.75
N VAL A 157 -63.16 7.65 19.55
CA VAL A 157 -64.16 7.03 18.67
C VAL A 157 -64.71 5.71 19.25
N PHE A 158 -63.88 4.94 19.95
CA PHE A 158 -64.28 3.68 20.60
C PHE A 158 -65.16 3.93 21.84
N ASP A 159 -64.88 4.98 22.61
CA ASP A 159 -65.70 5.40 23.76
C ASP A 159 -67.04 6.02 23.30
N ALA A 160 -67.04 6.78 22.21
CA ALA A 160 -68.26 7.23 21.55
C ALA A 160 -69.13 6.06 21.04
N SER A 161 -68.50 5.00 20.55
CA SER A 161 -69.19 3.78 20.10
C SER A 161 -69.78 2.95 21.24
N ARG A 162 -69.19 3.03 22.46
CA ARG A 162 -69.72 2.39 23.68
C ARG A 162 -71.02 3.03 24.19
N ARG A 163 -71.34 4.25 23.75
CA ARG A 163 -72.58 4.97 24.06
C ARG A 163 -73.72 4.72 23.07
N PHE A 164 -73.49 4.01 21.96
CA PHE A 164 -74.56 3.70 21.00
C PHE A 164 -75.21 2.34 21.29
N PHE A 165 -76.41 2.42 21.83
CA PHE A 165 -77.15 1.33 22.46
C PHE A 165 -77.84 0.42 21.41
N ILE A 166 -77.24 -0.72 21.05
CA ILE A 166 -78.01 -1.81 20.42
C ILE A 166 -78.55 -2.71 21.54
N ARG A 167 -79.79 -2.42 21.98
CA ARG A 167 -80.50 -3.20 23.00
C ARG A 167 -81.02 -4.50 22.37
N PHE A 168 -80.38 -5.63 22.66
CA PHE A 168 -80.94 -6.94 22.30
C PHE A 168 -81.95 -7.37 23.36
N SER A 169 -83.21 -7.58 22.96
CA SER A 169 -84.32 -7.97 23.84
C SER A 169 -84.32 -9.45 24.23
N ASP A 170 -83.41 -10.26 23.69
CA ASP A 170 -83.26 -11.68 24.00
C ASP A 170 -81.77 -12.06 24.06
N SER A 171 -81.41 -12.83 25.10
CA SER A 171 -80.06 -13.35 25.35
C SER A 171 -79.47 -14.13 24.17
N SER A 172 -80.33 -14.75 23.36
CA SER A 172 -79.96 -15.48 22.14
C SER A 172 -79.39 -14.55 21.06
N ASN A 173 -79.94 -13.33 20.95
CA ASN A 173 -79.52 -12.34 19.97
C ASN A 173 -78.20 -11.67 20.34
N LEU A 174 -77.98 -11.45 21.64
CA LEU A 174 -76.71 -10.95 22.17
C LEU A 174 -75.57 -11.94 21.90
N LYS A 175 -75.77 -13.24 22.21
CA LYS A 175 -74.79 -14.30 21.94
C LYS A 175 -74.48 -14.45 20.45
N ARG A 176 -75.47 -14.25 19.58
CA ARG A 176 -75.28 -14.23 18.12
C ARG A 176 -74.42 -13.04 17.67
N HIS A 177 -74.70 -11.84 18.16
CA HIS A 177 -73.93 -10.64 17.79
C HIS A 177 -72.47 -10.74 18.26
N GLN A 178 -72.22 -11.25 19.47
CA GLN A 178 -70.86 -11.46 20.00
C GLN A 178 -70.02 -12.39 19.12
N SER A 179 -70.62 -13.40 18.48
CA SER A 179 -69.88 -14.33 17.59
C SER A 179 -69.26 -13.67 16.36
N VAL A 180 -69.72 -12.46 15.97
CA VAL A 180 -69.14 -11.69 14.87
C VAL A 180 -67.81 -11.06 15.26
N HIS A 181 -67.64 -10.71 16.54
CA HIS A 181 -66.41 -10.13 17.07
C HIS A 181 -65.40 -11.19 17.49
N THR A 182 -65.86 -12.31 18.05
CA THR A 182 -64.97 -13.37 18.55
C THR A 182 -64.64 -14.44 17.52
N GLY A 183 -65.38 -14.51 16.40
CA GLY A 183 -65.18 -15.50 15.34
C GLY A 183 -65.61 -16.93 15.70
N GLU A 184 -66.33 -17.13 16.80
CA GLU A 184 -66.78 -18.46 17.24
C GLU A 184 -67.82 -19.07 16.30
N LYS A 185 -67.46 -20.15 15.58
CA LYS A 185 -68.35 -20.92 14.70
C LYS A 185 -68.86 -22.17 15.39
N ARG A 186 -70.06 -22.08 15.99
CA ARG A 186 -70.63 -23.12 16.87
C ARG A 186 -71.30 -24.28 16.14
N TYR A 187 -71.71 -24.11 14.89
CA TYR A 187 -72.52 -25.09 14.16
C TYR A 187 -71.69 -25.80 13.08
N GLY A 188 -71.35 -27.07 13.28
CA GLY A 188 -70.55 -27.86 12.34
C GLY A 188 -71.38 -28.75 11.41
N CYS A 189 -70.95 -28.92 10.16
CA CYS A 189 -71.46 -29.92 9.24
C CYS A 189 -70.82 -31.28 9.53
N ALA A 190 -71.64 -32.30 9.81
CA ALA A 190 -71.16 -33.65 10.08
C ALA A 190 -70.55 -34.35 8.85
N HIS A 191 -70.93 -33.96 7.63
CA HIS A 191 -70.47 -34.62 6.40
C HIS A 191 -69.16 -34.05 5.83
N CYS A 192 -68.88 -32.76 6.03
CA CYS A 192 -67.68 -32.12 5.47
C CYS A 192 -66.85 -31.31 6.47
N GLY A 193 -67.23 -31.29 7.75
CA GLY A 193 -66.51 -30.61 8.82
C GLY A 193 -66.56 -29.07 8.80
N LYS A 194 -67.24 -28.45 7.82
CA LYS A 194 -67.35 -26.98 7.75
C LYS A 194 -68.17 -26.43 8.92
N ARG A 195 -67.67 -25.38 9.58
CA ARG A 195 -68.32 -24.73 10.73
C ARG A 195 -68.93 -23.38 10.33
N PHE A 196 -70.07 -23.06 10.93
CA PHE A 196 -70.87 -21.86 10.66
C PHE A 196 -71.21 -21.15 11.98
N ALA A 197 -71.34 -19.82 11.91
CA ALA A 197 -71.71 -19.00 13.07
C ALA A 197 -73.21 -19.07 13.41
N GLN A 198 -74.05 -19.47 12.46
CA GLN A 198 -75.51 -19.53 12.63
C GLN A 198 -76.07 -20.88 12.18
N SER A 199 -77.08 -21.38 12.92
CA SER A 199 -77.76 -22.64 12.61
C SER A 199 -78.51 -22.60 11.28
N GLY A 200 -79.09 -21.45 10.90
CA GLY A 200 -79.74 -21.27 9.60
C GLY A 200 -78.77 -21.40 8.43
N SER A 201 -77.54 -20.88 8.56
CA SER A 201 -76.48 -21.05 7.56
C SER A 201 -76.05 -22.51 7.43
N LEU A 202 -75.95 -23.24 8.54
CA LEU A 202 -75.70 -24.69 8.51
C LEU A 202 -76.85 -25.42 7.81
N LYS A 203 -78.11 -25.08 8.09
CA LYS A 203 -79.29 -25.70 7.46
C LYS A 203 -79.30 -25.52 5.94
N VAL A 204 -78.97 -24.32 5.45
CA VAL A 204 -78.80 -24.08 4.00
C VAL A 204 -77.61 -24.87 3.47
N HIS A 205 -76.50 -24.92 4.19
CA HIS A 205 -75.35 -25.71 3.76
C HIS A 205 -75.67 -27.22 3.69
N MET A 206 -76.51 -27.77 4.57
CA MET A 206 -76.92 -29.17 4.51
C MET A 206 -77.69 -29.52 3.23
N THR A 207 -78.32 -28.55 2.56
CA THR A 207 -78.95 -28.76 1.23
C THR A 207 -77.96 -29.00 0.10
N VAL A 208 -76.66 -28.81 0.35
CA VAL A 208 -75.59 -29.21 -0.59
C VAL A 208 -75.31 -30.71 -0.49
N HIS A 209 -75.70 -31.36 0.61
CA HIS A 209 -75.50 -32.80 0.82
C HIS A 209 -76.75 -33.64 0.52
N THR A 210 -77.93 -33.02 0.39
CA THR A 210 -79.19 -33.69 0.07
C THR A 210 -79.76 -33.22 -1.26
N ASP A 211 -79.89 -34.14 -2.22
CA ASP A 211 -80.35 -33.91 -3.60
C ASP A 211 -81.85 -33.60 -3.73
N CYS A 212 -82.39 -32.57 -3.08
CA CYS A 212 -83.71 -32.05 -3.44
C CYS A 212 -84.04 -30.67 -2.85
N LYS A 213 -84.02 -29.63 -3.70
CA LYS A 213 -85.19 -28.86 -4.20
C LYS A 213 -84.63 -27.64 -4.94
N GLN A 214 -84.27 -27.86 -6.21
CA GLN A 214 -83.62 -26.86 -7.03
C GLN A 214 -84.66 -25.87 -7.59
N PHE A 215 -84.45 -24.57 -7.37
CA PHE A 215 -85.25 -23.50 -7.94
C PHE A 215 -84.76 -23.23 -9.37
N ARG A 216 -85.56 -23.59 -10.38
CA ARG A 216 -85.18 -23.40 -11.79
C ARG A 216 -85.60 -22.03 -12.31
N CYS A 217 -84.71 -21.36 -13.03
CA CYS A 217 -85.03 -20.15 -13.77
C CYS A 217 -85.84 -20.49 -15.01
N ALA A 218 -87.01 -19.87 -15.17
CA ALA A 218 -87.87 -20.08 -16.33
C ALA A 218 -87.26 -19.54 -17.64
N TYR A 219 -86.44 -18.48 -17.58
CA TYR A 219 -85.86 -17.84 -18.76
C TYR A 219 -84.67 -18.61 -19.36
N CYS A 220 -83.87 -19.28 -18.53
CA CYS A 220 -82.62 -19.89 -18.98
C CYS A 220 -82.38 -21.32 -18.46
N GLY A 221 -83.32 -21.90 -17.72
CA GLY A 221 -83.25 -23.27 -17.23
C GLY A 221 -82.21 -23.54 -16.13
N LYS A 222 -81.44 -22.54 -15.67
CA LYS A 222 -80.44 -22.70 -14.61
C LYS A 222 -81.09 -23.00 -13.26
N THR A 223 -80.51 -23.92 -12.51
CA THR A 223 -81.00 -24.37 -11.20
C THR A 223 -80.23 -23.74 -10.05
N PHE A 224 -80.94 -23.35 -8.99
CA PHE A 224 -80.38 -22.68 -7.81
C PHE A 224 -80.83 -23.37 -6.52
N ILE A 225 -79.95 -23.42 -5.53
CA ILE A 225 -80.20 -24.11 -4.24
C ILE A 225 -81.11 -23.28 -3.31
N SER A 226 -81.23 -21.97 -3.54
CA SER A 226 -82.03 -21.07 -2.71
C SER A 226 -82.87 -20.12 -3.56
N GLY A 227 -84.14 -19.93 -3.18
CA GLY A 227 -85.05 -19.01 -3.86
C GLY A 227 -84.56 -17.55 -3.86
N SER A 228 -83.76 -17.16 -2.86
CA SER A 228 -83.11 -15.84 -2.81
C SER A 228 -82.08 -15.66 -3.92
N HIS A 229 -81.32 -16.72 -4.22
CA HIS A 229 -80.32 -16.73 -5.29
C HIS A 229 -80.99 -16.75 -6.66
N LEU A 230 -82.06 -17.53 -6.85
CA LEU A 230 -82.87 -17.45 -8.06
C LEU A 230 -83.44 -16.03 -8.25
N ARG A 231 -83.99 -15.40 -7.20
CA ARG A 231 -84.55 -14.04 -7.30
C ARG A 231 -83.53 -13.02 -7.79
N ARG A 232 -82.30 -13.06 -7.25
CA ARG A 232 -81.18 -12.22 -7.72
C ARG A 232 -80.70 -12.58 -9.13
N HIS A 233 -80.87 -13.83 -9.55
CA HIS A 233 -80.55 -14.22 -10.92
C HIS A 233 -81.62 -13.74 -11.92
N VAL A 234 -82.90 -13.84 -11.56
CA VAL A 234 -84.01 -13.42 -12.44
C VAL A 234 -83.97 -11.93 -12.73
N THR A 235 -83.45 -11.10 -11.81
CA THR A 235 -83.21 -9.67 -12.07
C THR A 235 -82.19 -9.41 -13.18
N VAL A 236 -81.32 -10.36 -13.52
CA VAL A 236 -80.38 -10.25 -14.67
C VAL A 236 -81.12 -10.37 -16.00
N HIS A 237 -82.31 -11.00 -16.02
CA HIS A 237 -83.17 -11.10 -17.21
C HIS A 237 -84.15 -9.93 -17.35
N GLY A 238 -84.03 -8.89 -16.51
CA GLY A 238 -84.70 -7.60 -16.73
C GLY A 238 -86.22 -7.55 -16.50
N GLY A 239 -86.83 -8.47 -15.74
CA GLY A 239 -88.29 -8.46 -15.49
C GLY A 239 -88.69 -8.76 -14.04
N GLU A 240 -89.56 -7.92 -13.47
CA GLU A 240 -90.15 -8.12 -12.14
C GLU A 240 -91.19 -9.26 -12.11
N LYS A 241 -90.93 -10.26 -11.24
CA LYS A 241 -91.79 -11.33 -10.68
C LYS A 241 -92.70 -12.15 -11.62
N ARG A 242 -92.50 -13.50 -11.63
CA ARG A 242 -93.44 -14.54 -11.11
C ARG A 242 -92.69 -15.81 -10.71
N PHE A 243 -93.12 -16.45 -9.62
CA PHE A 243 -92.66 -17.78 -9.19
C PHE A 243 -93.65 -18.83 -9.68
N THR A 244 -93.17 -19.94 -10.22
CA THR A 244 -93.95 -21.18 -10.32
C THR A 244 -93.16 -22.30 -9.67
N PRO A 245 -93.63 -22.87 -8.55
CA PRO A 245 -93.10 -24.13 -8.07
C PRO A 245 -93.56 -25.21 -9.03
N THR A 246 -92.64 -25.81 -9.80
CA THR A 246 -92.91 -27.09 -10.46
C THR A 246 -92.85 -28.17 -9.38
N PHE A 247 -94.01 -28.74 -9.07
CA PHE A 247 -94.09 -30.00 -8.33
C PHE A 247 -93.95 -31.13 -9.32
N GLN A 248 -92.98 -32.00 -9.08
CA GLN A 248 -92.95 -33.36 -9.58
C GLN A 248 -92.68 -34.25 -8.36
#